data_AF-A0A353VZI9-F1
#
_entry.id   AF-A0A353VZI9-F1
#
_cell.length_a   1.000
_cell.length_b   1.000
_cell.length_c   1.000
_cell.angle_alpha   90.00
_cell.angle_beta   90.00
_cell.angle_gamma   90.00
#
_symmetry.space_group_name_H-M   'P 1'
#
loop_
_entity.id
_entity.type
_entity.pdbx_description
1 polymer ?
#
loop_
_entity_poly.entity_id
_entity_poly.type
_entity_poly.pdbx_seq_one_letter_code
_entity_poly.pdbx_strand_id
1 'polypeptide(L)' 'MLRKIRKASNKYTVPEDGCDTYRQAYKMLEELQNDLHQHVHLENNILLNQLFNQCVLTVHTLQLL' A
#
# COMPACT_ATOMS: atom_id res chain seq x y z
N MET A 1 -4.12 5.47 -4.03
CA MET A 1 -3.36 5.21 -5.28
C MET A 1 -3.26 3.71 -5.46
N LEU A 2 -2.91 3.00 -4.39
CA LEU A 2 -2.98 1.54 -4.25
C LEU A 2 -4.34 0.96 -4.69
N ARG A 3 -5.46 1.60 -4.35
CA ARG A 3 -6.79 1.17 -4.83
C ARG A 3 -6.93 1.13 -6.37
N LYS A 4 -6.30 2.08 -7.09
CA LYS A 4 -6.32 2.10 -8.57
C LYS A 4 -5.50 0.95 -9.14
N ILE A 5 -4.34 0.67 -8.54
CA ILE A 5 -3.46 -0.46 -8.92
C ILE A 5 -4.19 -1.78 -8.69
N ARG A 6 -4.77 -2.00 -7.50
CA ARG A 6 -5.55 -3.20 -7.18
C ARG A 6 -6.73 -3.41 -8.13
N LYS A 7 -7.40 -2.34 -8.57
CA LYS A 7 -8.50 -2.43 -9.54
C LYS A 7 -7.96 -2.79 -10.93
N ALA A 8 -6.88 -2.16 -11.37
CA ALA A 8 -6.27 -2.41 -12.69
C ALA A 8 -5.69 -3.82 -12.81
N SER A 9 -5.13 -4.37 -11.72
CA SER A 9 -4.61 -5.74 -11.66
C SER A 9 -5.65 -6.81 -11.38
N ASN A 10 -6.95 -6.45 -11.34
CA ASN A 10 -8.03 -7.33 -10.92
C ASN A 10 -7.71 -8.09 -9.61
N LYS A 11 -7.34 -7.34 -8.56
CA LYS A 11 -6.88 -7.90 -7.27
C LYS A 11 -5.66 -8.82 -7.39
N TYR A 12 -4.72 -8.47 -8.27
CA TYR A 12 -3.50 -9.27 -8.52
C TYR A 12 -3.82 -10.68 -9.05
N THR A 13 -4.91 -10.82 -9.81
CA THR A 13 -5.28 -12.09 -10.43
C THR A 13 -4.50 -12.27 -11.72
N VAL A 14 -3.71 -13.34 -11.80
CA VAL A 14 -2.98 -13.73 -13.01
C VAL A 14 -3.96 -14.38 -13.98
N PRO A 15 -3.99 -13.98 -15.27
CA PRO A 15 -4.85 -14.62 -16.27
C PRO A 15 -4.34 -16.03 -16.62
N GLU A 16 -5.17 -16.84 -17.28
CA GLU A 16 -4.87 -18.25 -17.58
C GLU A 16 -3.68 -18.42 -18.54
N ASP A 17 -3.46 -17.45 -19.42
CA ASP A 17 -2.31 -17.36 -20.33
C ASP A 17 -1.09 -16.66 -19.72
N GLY A 18 -1.13 -16.33 -18.43
CA GLY A 18 -0.06 -15.64 -17.73
C GLY A 18 1.17 -16.52 -17.50
N CYS A 19 2.35 -16.02 -17.87
CA CYS A 19 3.62 -16.69 -17.60
C CYS A 19 4.07 -16.56 -16.14
N ASP A 20 5.05 -17.36 -15.72
CA ASP A 20 5.56 -17.37 -14.34
C ASP A 20 6.12 -16.01 -13.89
N THR A 21 6.73 -15.25 -14.80
CA THR A 21 7.20 -13.89 -14.53
C THR A 21 6.04 -12.97 -14.12
N TYR A 22 4.89 -13.11 -14.77
CA TYR A 22 3.69 -12.32 -14.46
C TYR A 22 3.14 -12.68 -13.08
N ARG A 23 3.12 -13.97 -12.76
CA ARG A 23 2.72 -14.47 -11.43
C ARG A 23 3.62 -13.92 -10.33
N GLN A 24 4.93 -13.95 -10.55
CA GLN A 24 5.89 -13.43 -9.59
C GLN A 24 5.74 -11.92 -9.41
N ALA A 25 5.56 -11.17 -10.51
CA ALA A 25 5.35 -9.73 -10.46
C ALA A 25 4.07 -9.36 -9.67
N TYR A 26 2.96 -10.07 -9.88
CA TYR A 26 1.70 -9.81 -9.17
C TYR A 26 1.79 -10.14 -7.69
N LYS A 27 2.51 -11.21 -7.34
CA LYS A 27 2.82 -11.53 -5.94
C LYS A 27 3.63 -10.43 -5.25
N MET A 28 4.71 -9.98 -5.89
CA MET A 28 5.56 -8.91 -5.35
C MET A 28 4.79 -7.58 -5.23
N LEU A 29 3.87 -7.31 -6.16
CA LEU A 29 3.05 -6.10 -6.12
C LEU A 29 2.02 -6.15 -4.99
N GLU A 30 1.48 -7.32 -4.67
CA GLU A 30 0.61 -7.52 -3.50
C GLU A 30 1.40 -7.35 -2.19
N GLU A 31 2.58 -7.94 -2.10
CA GLU A 31 3.51 -7.76 -0.97
C GLU A 31 3.84 -6.28 -0.75
N LEU A 32 4.22 -5.56 -1.81
CA LEU A 32 4.49 -4.12 -1.77
C LEU A 32 3.28 -3.32 -1.25
N GLN A 33 2.06 -3.66 -1.68
CA GLN A 33 0.86 -2.98 -1.20
C GLN A 33 0.67 -3.19 0.31
N ASN A 34 0.89 -4.41 0.79
CA ASN A 34 0.76 -4.74 2.21
C ASN A 34 1.83 -4.03 3.04
N ASP A 35 3.08 -4.00 2.58
CA ASP A 35 4.18 -3.32 3.26
C ASP A 35 3.93 -1.82 3.34
N LEU A 36 3.42 -1.19 2.27
CA LEU A 36 3.07 0.22 2.28
C LEU A 36 1.91 0.53 3.25
N HIS A 37 0.90 -0.34 3.33
CA HIS A 37 -0.16 -0.18 4.34
C HIS A 37 0.40 -0.26 5.77
N GLN A 38 1.30 -1.22 6.04
CA GLN A 38 1.95 -1.33 7.35
C GLN A 38 2.82 -0.11 7.64
N HIS A 39 3.59 0.36 6.67
CA HIS A 39 4.44 1.54 6.80
C HIS A 39 3.60 2.77 7.19
N VAL A 40 2.55 3.09 6.45
CA VAL A 40 1.64 4.20 6.73
C VAL A 40 0.95 4.04 8.09
N HIS A 41 0.60 2.81 8.49
CA HIS A 41 0.02 2.54 9.80
C HIS A 41 1.01 2.82 10.94
N LEU A 42 2.24 2.31 10.84
CA LEU A 42 3.30 2.51 11.83
C LEU A 42 3.66 3.99 11.96
N GLU A 43 3.79 4.68 10.83
CA GLU A 43 4.02 6.12 10.81
C GLU A 43 2.89 6.86 11.53
N ASN A 44 1.64 6.73 11.07
CA ASN A 44 0.56 7.55 11.60
C ASN A 44 0.14 7.19 13.02
N ASN A 45 0.13 5.91 13.38
CA ASN A 45 -0.45 5.47 14.64
C ASN A 45 0.58 5.20 15.75
N ILE A 46 1.86 5.05 15.42
CA ILE A 46 2.90 4.77 16.42
C ILE A 46 3.93 5.89 16.42
N LEU A 47 4.69 6.04 15.35
CA LEU A 47 5.86 6.93 15.32
C LEU A 47 5.45 8.39 15.38
N LEU A 48 4.47 8.81 14.57
CA LEU A 48 3.97 10.17 14.60
C LEU A 48 3.25 10.45 15.91
N ASN A 49 2.46 9.52 16.48
CA ASN A 49 1.88 9.75 17.81
C ASN A 49 2.94 9.95 18.91
N GLN A 50 4.08 9.27 18.81
CA GLN A 50 5.22 9.49 19.71
C GLN A 50 5.91 10.85 19.46
N LEU A 51 5.89 11.35 18.22
CA LEU A 51 6.58 12.58 17.80
C LEU A 51 5.67 13.83 17.79
N PHE A 52 4.34 13.68 17.70
CA PHE A 52 3.34 14.73 17.45
C PHE A 52 2.66 15.26 18.73
N ASN A 53 3.36 15.26 19.86
CA ASN A 53 3.14 16.34 20.82
C ASN A 53 3.62 17.72 20.29
N GLN A 54 4.18 17.82 19.08
CA GLN A 54 4.73 19.09 18.57
C GLN A 54 4.38 19.53 17.12
N CYS A 55 3.73 18.75 16.24
CA CYS A 55 3.61 19.17 14.83
C CYS A 55 2.30 18.81 14.10
N VAL A 56 1.16 18.72 14.80
CA VAL A 56 -0.15 18.43 14.18
C VAL A 56 -0.42 19.40 13.02
N LEU A 57 -0.56 18.90 11.77
CA LEU A 57 -1.61 19.27 10.78
C LEU A 57 -1.33 19.00 9.27
N THR A 58 -0.14 18.60 8.80
CA THR A 58 0.10 18.60 7.32
C THR A 58 -0.24 17.32 6.55
N VAL A 59 -0.56 16.18 7.19
CA VAL A 59 -0.68 14.86 6.50
C VAL A 59 -2.12 14.31 6.42
N HIS A 60 -3.14 15.09 6.77
CA HIS A 60 -4.53 14.59 6.85
C HIS A 60 -5.19 14.26 5.48
N THR A 61 -4.48 14.41 4.35
CA THR A 61 -5.02 14.15 3.01
C THR A 61 -4.56 12.84 2.36
N LEU A 62 -3.66 12.07 2.98
CA LEU A 62 -3.14 10.81 2.39
C LEU A 62 -3.83 9.52 2.89
N GLN A 63 -4.67 9.58 3.92
CA GLN A 63 -5.32 8.40 4.51
C GLN A 63 -6.57 7.87 3.75
N LEU A 64 -6.96 8.47 2.62
CA LEU A 64 -8.14 8.04 1.83
C LEU A 64 -7.79 7.38 0.47
N LEU A 65 -6.59 6.80 0.33
CA LEU A 65 -6.09 6.27 -0.94
C LEU A 65 -6.04 4.76 -1.09
#